data_AF-A0A9D6MU11-F1
#
_entry.id   AF-A0A9D6MU11-F1
#
_cell.length_a   1.000
_cell.length_b   1.000
_cell.length_c   1.000
_cell.angle_alpha   90.00
_cell.angle_beta   90.00
_cell.angle_gamma   90.00
#
_symmetry.space_group_name_H-M   'P 1'
#
loop_
_entity.id
_entity.type
_entity.pdbx_description
1 polymer ?
#
loop_
_entity_poly.entity_id
_entity_poly.type
_entity_poly.pdbx_seq_one_letter_code
_entity_poly.pdbx_strand_id
1 'polypeptide(L)' 'NESDLFGIPIQVIVGEKGLKNGEVEIKVRKTGERIGVKLDAVPGKVLEIAEKLVSHNFG' A
#
# COMPACT_ATOMS: atom_id res chain seq x y z
N ASN A 1 10.87 7.97 -23.89
CA ASN A 1 9.56 7.92 -23.24
C ASN A 1 9.79 7.39 -21.84
N GLU A 2 10.09 8.31 -20.95
CA GLU A 2 10.61 8.07 -19.62
C GLU A 2 9.48 7.93 -18.60
N SER A 3 9.72 7.08 -17.59
CA SER A 3 8.97 6.94 -16.34
C SER A 3 7.79 5.96 -16.27
N ASP A 4 7.88 4.83 -16.97
CA ASP A 4 7.18 3.58 -16.59
C ASP A 4 8.10 2.60 -15.84
N LEU A 5 9.26 3.08 -15.38
CA LEU A 5 10.29 2.25 -14.76
C LEU A 5 10.02 2.07 -13.26
N PHE A 6 9.03 1.22 -12.95
CA PHE A 6 8.77 0.60 -11.66
C PHE A 6 8.45 1.52 -10.46
N GLY A 7 7.65 1.00 -9.53
CA GLY A 7 8.15 1.12 -8.16
C GLY A 7 7.17 0.88 -7.06
N ILE A 8 5.96 1.44 -7.14
CA ILE A 8 5.06 1.39 -5.98
C ILE A 8 3.61 1.16 -6.43
N PRO A 9 3.15 -0.12 -6.46
CA PRO A 9 1.77 -0.44 -6.78
C PRO A 9 0.80 -0.12 -5.63
N ILE A 10 1.33 0.39 -4.52
CA ILE A 10 0.64 0.69 -3.27
C ILE A 10 0.96 2.14 -2.87
N GLN A 11 -0.03 2.86 -2.36
CA GLN A 11 0.09 4.21 -1.84
C GLN A 11 -0.37 4.22 -0.39
N VAL A 12 0.52 4.50 0.55
CA VAL A 12 0.16 4.63 1.98
C VAL A 12 -0.16 6.09 2.27
N ILE A 13 -1.33 6.34 2.84
CA ILE A 13 -1.85 7.65 3.21
C ILE A 13 -1.85 7.73 4.72
N VAL A 14 -1.08 8.67 5.25
CA VAL A 14 -0.95 8.92 6.70
C VAL A 14 -1.47 10.32 6.98
N GLY A 15 -2.65 10.42 7.58
CA GLY A 15 -3.21 11.69 8.03
C GLY A 15 -2.98 11.91 9.53
N GLU A 16 -2.88 13.16 9.98
CA GLU A 16 -2.69 13.49 11.41
C GLU A 16 -3.73 12.82 12.34
N LYS A 17 -4.99 12.73 11.90
CA LYS A 17 -6.07 12.07 12.66
C LYS A 17 -5.85 10.55 12.77
N GLY A 18 -5.47 9.91 11.66
CA GLY A 18 -5.15 8.49 11.64
C GLY A 18 -3.93 8.19 12.51
N LEU A 19 -2.88 9.01 12.39
CA LEU A 19 -1.67 8.84 13.19
C LEU A 19 -1.94 8.94 14.70
N LYS A 20 -2.82 9.85 15.13
CA LYS A 20 -3.26 9.95 16.54
C LYS A 20 -4.06 8.74 17.02
N ASN A 21 -4.82 8.10 16.12
CA ASN A 21 -5.56 6.87 16.40
C ASN A 21 -4.75 5.59 16.14
N GLY A 22 -3.51 5.72 15.65
CA GLY A 22 -2.69 4.59 15.23
C GLY A 22 -3.28 3.87 14.03
N GLU A 23 -3.76 4.59 13.01
CA GLU A 23 -4.37 4.08 11.78
C GLU A 23 -3.81 4.79 10.54
N VAL A 24 -3.68 4.06 9.44
CA VAL A 24 -3.28 4.58 8.14
C VAL A 24 -4.12 3.92 7.05
N GLU A 25 -4.21 4.55 5.89
CA GLU A 25 -4.91 3.99 4.74
C GLU A 25 -3.92 3.52 3.69
N ILE A 26 -4.03 2.26 3.28
CA ILE A 26 -3.27 1.68 2.19
C ILE A 26 -4.16 1.66 0.95
N LYS A 27 -3.76 2.37 -0.10
CA LYS A 27 -4.44 2.42 -1.38
C LYS A 27 -3.67 1.64 -2.44
N VAL A 28 -4.27 0.60 -3.01
CA VAL A 28 -3.64 -0.19 -4.07
C VAL A 28 -3.90 0.50 -5.41
N ARG A 29 -2.87 0.98 -6.11
CA ARG A 29 -3.03 1.59 -7.44
C ARG A 29 -3.44 0.58 -8.49
N LYS A 30 -3.04 -0.69 -8.34
CA LYS A 30 -3.38 -1.77 -9.28
C LYS A 30 -4.88 -2.12 -9.29
N THR A 31 -5.52 -2.18 -8.11
CA THR A 31 -6.93 -2.58 -7.98
C THR A 31 -7.87 -1.41 -7.68
N GLY A 32 -7.35 -0.28 -7.21
CA GLY A 32 -8.16 0.86 -6.75
C GLY A 32 -8.69 0.71 -5.33
N GLU A 33 -8.44 -0.42 -4.65
CA GLU A 33 -8.89 -0.67 -3.29
C GLU A 33 -8.21 0.23 -2.27
N ARG A 34 -8.94 0.54 -1.20
CA ARG A 34 -8.47 1.31 -0.04
C ARG A 34 -8.73 0.48 1.21
N ILE A 35 -7.67 0.27 1.99
CA ILE A 35 -7.67 -0.60 3.14
C ILE A 35 -7.20 0.23 4.33
N GLY A 36 -8.08 0.48 5.29
CA GLY A 36 -7.71 1.05 6.58
C GLY A 36 -7.01 -0.01 7.43
N VAL A 37 -5.78 0.27 7.86
CA VAL A 37 -5.00 -0.62 8.73
C VAL A 37 -4.46 0.16 9.91
N LYS A 38 -4.41 -0.50 11.06
CA LYS A 38 -3.72 0.05 12.24
C LYS A 38 -2.23 0.18 11.96
N LEU A 39 -1.62 1.28 12.40
CA LEU A 39 -0.21 1.63 12.27
C LEU A 39 0.71 0.46 12.66
N ASP A 40 0.35 -0.27 13.71
CA ASP A 40 1.08 -1.45 14.20
C ASP A 40 1.05 -2.63 13.22
N ALA A 41 -0.06 -2.79 12.49
CA ALA A 41 -0.26 -3.86 11.51
C ALA A 41 0.16 -3.46 10.07
N VAL A 42 0.51 -2.20 9.83
CA VAL A 42 0.94 -1.67 8.52
C VAL A 42 2.09 -2.46 7.92
N PRO A 43 3.25 -2.64 8.59
CA PRO A 43 4.40 -3.30 7.97
C PRO A 43 4.06 -4.72 7.49
N GLY A 44 3.31 -5.49 8.28
CA GLY A 44 2.87 -6.83 7.89
C GLY A 44 1.92 -6.81 6.69
N LYS A 45 0.96 -5.88 6.67
CA LYS A 45 0.00 -5.79 5.56
C LYS A 45 0.60 -5.25 4.28
N VAL A 46 1.52 -4.29 4.37
CA VAL A 46 2.26 -3.76 3.21
C VAL A 46 3.09 -4.89 2.57
N LEU A 47 3.78 -5.70 3.37
CA LEU A 47 4.56 -6.83 2.87
C LEU A 47 3.68 -7.85 2.16
N GLU A 48 2.58 -8.27 2.79
CA GLU A 48 1.64 -9.25 2.21
C GLU A 48 1.03 -8.77 0.89
N ILE A 49 0.66 -7.48 0.81
CA ILE A 49 0.12 -6.88 -0.41
C ILE A 49 1.22 -6.76 -1.47
N ALA A 50 2.44 -6.37 -1.10
CA ALA A 50 3.57 -6.28 -2.02
C ALA A 50 3.88 -7.64 -2.65
N GLU A 51 3.93 -8.71 -1.87
CA GLU A 51 4.18 -10.08 -2.37
C GLU A 51 3.08 -10.54 -3.35
N LYS A 52 1.81 -10.31 -3.02
CA LYS A 52 0.68 -10.60 -3.92
C LYS A 52 0.78 -9.85 -5.25
N LEU A 53 1.19 -8.57 -5.19
CA LEU A 53 1.29 -7.73 -6.38
C LEU A 53 2.47 -8.11 -7.27
N VAL A 54 3.63 -8.44 -6.68
CA VAL A 54 4.82 -8.88 -7.41
C VAL A 54 4.56 -10.20 -8.12
N SER A 55 3.96 -11.18 -7.43
CA SER A 55 3.65 -12.50 -8.01
C SER A 55 2.67 -12.42 -9.19
N HIS A 56 1.85 -11.37 -9.25
CA HIS A 56 0.80 -11.19 -10.26
C HIS A 56 1.19 -10.21 -11.40
N ASN A 57 2.43 -9.70 -11.43
CA ASN A 57 2.89 -8.75 -12.45
C ASN A 57 4.04 -9.28 -13.31
N PHE A 58 4.63 -10.41 -12.95
CA PHE A 58 5.77 -11.02 -13.63
C PHE A 58 5.42 -12.35 -14.33
N GLY A 59 4.14 -12.60 -14.61
CA GLY A 59 3.66 -13.71 -15.42
C GLY A 59 3.39 -13.27 -16.85
#